data_AF-A0AAV4JQI6-F1
#
_entry.id   AF-A0AAV4JQI6-F1
#
_cell.length_a   1.000
_cell.length_b   1.000
_cell.length_c   1.000
_cell.angle_alpha   90.00
_cell.angle_beta   90.00
_cell.angle_gamma   90.00
#
_symmetry.space_group_name_H-M   'P 1'
#
loop_
_entity.id
_entity.type
_entity.pdbx_description
1 polymer ?
#
loop_
_entity_poly.entity_id
_entity_poly.type
_entity_poly.pdbx_seq_one_letter_code
_entity_poly.pdbx_strand_id
1 'polypeptide(L)'
;MSAGVAMGSSLCGERRCSKGKKPLCYPNCDFLDIEKQKALNFYTTDKTPVRSYTRKNIGYLYAIQHGAKVIYETDDDNRSMDKLQRFDYGPECSGLEVGGQSLFNPYHHLGQSTQWPRGFPLTAVGNDSTRRFRMNKDIKTALIQQGIVNGDPDVDATRKRADGELDVHFDHAAPTTLLLPGVFSPFDSQNTLFHYDAFWGLLLPKSTTMRVCNIWRGYWAQRLLWEVDGRLAFPPPPLSKRLPKAE
;
A
#
# COMPACT_ATOMS: atom_id res chain seq x y z
N MET A 1 -25.81 4.93 -0.24
CA MET A 1 -24.45 5.30 -0.70
C MET A 1 -23.61 4.04 -0.71
N SER A 2 -23.42 3.39 -1.86
CA SER A 2 -22.54 2.22 -1.95
C SER A 2 -21.09 2.70 -1.95
N ALA A 3 -20.42 2.54 -0.80
CA ALA A 3 -18.96 2.60 -0.77
C ALA A 3 -18.44 1.33 -1.45
N GLY A 4 -18.27 1.39 -2.78
CA GLY A 4 -17.62 0.32 -3.53
C GLY A 4 -16.15 0.27 -3.13
N VAL A 5 -15.80 -0.68 -2.25
CA VAL A 5 -14.41 -1.03 -1.99
C VAL A 5 -13.93 -1.84 -3.20
N ALA A 6 -13.30 -1.17 -4.16
CA ALA A 6 -12.57 -1.86 -5.20
C ALA A 6 -11.31 -2.48 -4.57
N MET A 7 -11.41 -3.75 -4.18
CA MET A 7 -10.27 -4.55 -3.76
C MET A 7 -9.39 -4.85 -4.99
N GLY A 8 -8.42 -3.99 -5.23
CA GLY A 8 -7.37 -4.17 -6.22
C GLY A 8 -6.33 -5.18 -5.75
N SER A 9 -6.72 -6.45 -5.62
CA SER A 9 -5.85 -7.65 -5.75
C SER A 9 -6.54 -8.97 -5.36
N SER A 10 -7.78 -9.20 -5.80
CA SER A 10 -8.22 -10.58 -6.05
C SER A 10 -8.16 -10.93 -7.53
N LEU A 11 -7.55 -10.08 -8.36
CA LEU A 11 -7.09 -10.47 -9.69
C LEU A 11 -5.87 -11.38 -9.54
N CYS A 12 -6.13 -12.66 -9.30
CA CYS A 12 -5.15 -13.74 -9.35
C CYS A 12 -4.15 -13.52 -10.50
N GLY A 13 -2.99 -12.95 -10.19
CA GLY A 13 -1.76 -13.40 -10.82
C GLY A 13 -1.69 -14.89 -10.54
N GLU A 14 -1.40 -15.70 -11.56
CA GLU A 14 -1.46 -17.17 -11.55
C GLU A 14 -0.44 -17.84 -10.61
N ARG A 15 -0.38 -17.49 -9.32
CA ARG A 15 0.22 -18.32 -8.29
C ARG A 15 -0.87 -18.90 -7.40
N ARG A 16 -1.37 -20.04 -7.87
CA ARG A 16 -2.22 -21.01 -7.16
C ARG A 16 -3.50 -20.46 -6.55
N CYS A 17 -4.51 -20.20 -7.39
CA CYS A 17 -5.76 -20.88 -7.10
C CYS A 17 -5.45 -22.38 -7.24
N SER A 18 -5.23 -23.06 -6.11
CA SER A 18 -5.20 -24.52 -6.06
C SER A 18 -6.35 -25.03 -6.92
N LYS A 19 -6.06 -25.89 -7.91
CA LYS A 19 -7.07 -26.55 -8.75
C LYS A 19 -8.25 -26.95 -7.85
N GLY A 20 -9.42 -26.33 -8.05
CA GLY A 20 -10.65 -26.65 -7.30
C GLY A 20 -11.25 -25.56 -6.39
N LYS A 21 -10.65 -24.37 -6.20
CA LYS A 21 -11.33 -23.30 -5.44
C LYS A 21 -12.28 -22.49 -6.34
N LYS A 22 -13.56 -22.43 -5.96
CA LYS A 22 -14.60 -21.63 -6.62
C LYS A 22 -14.16 -20.15 -6.70
N PRO A 23 -14.51 -19.42 -7.77
CA PRO A 23 -14.27 -17.98 -7.84
C PRO A 23 -14.87 -17.30 -6.60
N LEU A 24 -14.17 -16.31 -6.05
CA LEU A 24 -14.70 -15.49 -4.96
C LEU A 24 -16.01 -14.85 -5.45
N CYS A 25 -17.14 -15.34 -4.92
CA CYS A 25 -18.46 -14.80 -5.21
C CYS A 25 -18.98 -14.17 -3.93
N TYR A 26 -18.61 -12.90 -3.73
CA TYR A 26 -19.14 -12.09 -2.64
C TYR A 26 -20.15 -11.10 -3.22
N PRO A 27 -21.23 -10.76 -2.49
CA PRO A 27 -22.13 -9.67 -2.90
C PRO A 27 -21.33 -8.39 -3.14
N ASN A 28 -21.60 -7.69 -4.24
CA ASN A 28 -20.89 -6.47 -4.66
C ASN A 28 -19.38 -6.68 -4.95
N CYS A 29 -19.01 -7.87 -5.44
CA CYS A 29 -17.65 -8.17 -5.87
C CYS A 29 -17.61 -8.59 -7.34
N ASP A 30 -16.93 -7.80 -8.16
CA ASP A 30 -16.65 -8.13 -9.55
C ASP A 30 -15.28 -8.80 -9.67
N PHE A 31 -15.28 -10.09 -10.02
CA PHE A 31 -14.06 -10.82 -10.37
C PHE A 31 -13.77 -10.68 -11.86
N LEU A 32 -12.65 -10.04 -12.20
CA LEU A 32 -12.21 -9.78 -13.57
C LEU A 32 -11.19 -10.84 -14.06
N ASP A 33 -11.64 -12.03 -14.44
CA ASP A 33 -10.73 -12.99 -15.08
C ASP A 33 -10.06 -12.46 -16.37
N ILE A 34 -9.17 -13.27 -16.97
CA ILE A 34 -8.43 -12.88 -18.17
C ILE A 34 -9.35 -12.47 -19.32
N GLU A 35 -10.45 -13.21 -19.52
CA GLU A 35 -11.37 -13.00 -20.63
C GLU A 35 -12.21 -11.74 -20.40
N LYS A 36 -12.68 -11.52 -19.17
CA LYS A 36 -13.33 -10.26 -18.79
C LYS A 36 -12.39 -9.07 -18.97
N GLN A 37 -11.12 -9.17 -18.54
CA GLN A 37 -10.15 -8.10 -18.74
C GLN A 37 -9.95 -7.77 -20.23
N LYS A 38 -9.87 -8.78 -21.09
CA LYS A 38 -9.81 -8.61 -22.57
C LYS A 38 -11.06 -7.90 -23.10
N ALA A 39 -12.24 -8.27 -22.60
CA ALA A 39 -13.51 -7.66 -23.02
C ALA A 39 -13.68 -6.19 -22.62
N LEU A 40 -12.86 -5.66 -21.69
CA LEU A 40 -12.90 -4.24 -21.30
C LEU A 40 -12.37 -3.28 -22.38
N ASN A 41 -11.67 -3.79 -23.41
CA ASN A 41 -11.14 -3.01 -24.53
C ASN A 41 -10.28 -1.78 -24.15
N PHE A 42 -9.66 -1.80 -22.96
CA PHE A 42 -8.67 -0.78 -22.61
C PHE A 42 -7.39 -0.98 -23.42
N TYR A 43 -6.80 0.12 -23.92
CA TYR A 43 -5.52 0.09 -24.62
C TYR A 43 -4.42 -0.67 -23.83
N THR A 44 -4.44 -0.55 -22.50
CA THR A 44 -3.46 -1.20 -21.63
C THR A 44 -3.61 -2.73 -21.58
N THR A 45 -4.79 -3.28 -21.88
CA THR A 45 -5.07 -4.72 -21.81
C THR A 45 -4.25 -5.48 -22.83
N ASP A 46 -4.22 -5.02 -24.09
CA ASP A 46 -3.49 -5.66 -25.18
C ASP A 46 -1.96 -5.50 -25.05
N LYS A 47 -1.54 -4.53 -24.26
CA LYS A 47 -0.12 -4.18 -24.05
C LYS A 47 0.45 -4.74 -22.75
N THR A 48 -0.33 -5.44 -21.93
CA THR A 48 0.15 -6.02 -20.67
C THR A 48 0.15 -7.55 -20.76
N PRO A 49 1.31 -8.21 -20.67
CA PRO A 49 1.37 -9.67 -20.64
C PRO A 49 0.52 -10.29 -19.53
N VAL A 50 -0.03 -11.48 -19.80
CA VAL A 50 -0.61 -12.33 -18.75
C VAL A 50 0.49 -12.71 -17.74
N ARG A 51 0.12 -12.96 -16.48
CA ARG A 51 1.07 -13.15 -15.35
C ARG A 51 1.97 -11.95 -15.03
N SER A 52 1.67 -10.77 -15.58
CA SER A 52 2.35 -9.54 -15.19
C SER A 52 1.68 -8.92 -13.97
N TYR A 53 2.49 -8.55 -12.99
CA TYR A 53 2.08 -7.76 -11.83
C TYR A 53 1.40 -6.45 -12.23
N THR A 54 1.81 -5.84 -13.35
CA THR A 54 1.24 -4.58 -13.84
C THR A 54 -0.16 -4.70 -14.42
N ARG A 55 -0.75 -5.90 -14.51
CA ARG A 55 -2.18 -6.06 -14.87
C ARG A 55 -3.12 -5.47 -13.84
N LYS A 56 -2.64 -5.15 -12.63
CA LYS A 56 -3.41 -4.32 -11.67
C LYS A 56 -3.88 -3.00 -12.28
N ASN A 57 -3.13 -2.42 -13.22
CA ASN A 57 -3.55 -1.22 -13.95
C ASN A 57 -4.92 -1.39 -14.65
N ILE A 58 -5.25 -2.58 -15.16
CA ILE A 58 -6.56 -2.88 -15.77
C ILE A 58 -7.65 -2.82 -14.70
N GLY A 59 -7.39 -3.39 -13.53
CA GLY A 59 -8.30 -3.34 -12.38
C GLY A 59 -8.54 -1.91 -11.88
N TYR A 60 -7.49 -1.06 -11.87
CA TYR A 60 -7.64 0.35 -11.51
C TYR A 60 -8.53 1.09 -12.50
N LEU A 61 -8.29 0.95 -13.80
CA LEU A 61 -9.12 1.58 -14.83
C LEU A 61 -10.58 1.10 -14.74
N TYR A 62 -10.79 -0.19 -14.52
CA TYR A 62 -12.12 -0.73 -14.31
C TYR A 62 -12.82 -0.09 -13.11
N ALA A 63 -12.16 -0.03 -11.95
CA ALA A 63 -12.70 0.57 -10.75
C ALA A 63 -13.03 2.06 -10.95
N ILE A 64 -12.13 2.81 -11.60
CA ILE A 64 -12.32 4.22 -11.93
C ILE A 64 -13.53 4.40 -12.84
N GLN A 65 -13.64 3.60 -13.91
CA GLN A 65 -14.78 3.64 -14.84
C GLN A 65 -16.12 3.36 -14.13
N HIS A 66 -16.12 2.53 -13.09
CA HIS A 66 -17.30 2.21 -12.29
C HIS A 66 -17.51 3.16 -11.10
N GLY A 67 -16.82 4.30 -11.08
CA GLY A 67 -17.08 5.38 -10.13
C GLY A 67 -16.44 5.21 -8.75
N ALA A 68 -15.39 4.38 -8.63
CA ALA A 68 -14.65 4.23 -7.37
C ALA A 68 -14.20 5.61 -6.82
N LYS A 69 -14.38 5.79 -5.50
CA LYS A 69 -13.89 6.98 -4.77
C LYS A 69 -12.66 6.67 -3.92
N VAL A 70 -12.45 5.40 -3.63
CA VAL A 70 -11.30 4.88 -2.91
C VAL A 70 -10.90 3.57 -3.59
N ILE A 71 -9.60 3.36 -3.74
CA ILE A 71 -9.02 2.09 -4.21
C ILE A 71 -8.09 1.58 -3.13
N TYR A 72 -8.33 0.34 -2.69
CA TYR A 72 -7.43 -0.37 -1.79
C TYR A 72 -6.63 -1.39 -2.60
N GLU A 73 -5.31 -1.21 -2.60
CA GLU A 73 -4.35 -2.10 -3.23
C GLU A 73 -3.75 -3.04 -2.18
N THR A 74 -3.80 -4.35 -2.43
CA THR A 74 -3.17 -5.34 -1.55
C THR A 74 -2.36 -6.37 -2.34
N ASP A 75 -1.66 -7.26 -1.64
CA ASP A 75 -1.02 -8.46 -2.20
C ASP A 75 -1.66 -9.75 -1.67
N ASP A 76 -1.39 -10.89 -2.31
CA ASP A 76 -2.01 -12.19 -2.00
C ASP A 76 -1.61 -12.78 -0.64
N ASP A 77 -0.48 -12.35 -0.09
CA ASP A 77 0.00 -12.69 1.25
C ASP A 77 -0.66 -11.85 2.38
N ASN A 78 -1.40 -10.79 2.02
CA ASN A 78 -1.84 -9.76 2.97
C ASN A 78 -3.35 -9.82 3.34
N ARG A 79 -3.96 -11.02 3.33
CA ARG A 79 -5.42 -11.27 3.24
C ARG A 79 -6.34 -10.74 4.35
N SER A 80 -5.84 -10.21 5.46
CA SER A 80 -6.73 -9.78 6.57
C SER A 80 -7.42 -8.45 6.26
N MET A 81 -8.76 -8.46 6.30
CA MET A 81 -9.61 -7.29 6.15
C MET A 81 -9.59 -6.34 7.36
N ASP A 82 -9.09 -6.80 8.52
CA ASP A 82 -8.99 -5.96 9.73
C ASP A 82 -8.09 -4.74 9.50
N LYS A 83 -7.19 -4.81 8.52
CA LYS A 83 -6.30 -3.72 8.10
C LYS A 83 -7.07 -2.51 7.59
N LEU A 84 -8.25 -2.72 7.01
CA LEU A 84 -9.08 -1.63 6.51
C LEU A 84 -9.56 -0.69 7.62
N GLN A 85 -9.62 -1.17 8.87
CA GLN A 85 -10.08 -0.37 10.01
C GLN A 85 -9.10 0.73 10.42
N ARG A 86 -7.84 0.69 9.94
CA ARG A 86 -6.79 1.63 10.31
C ARG A 86 -6.62 2.78 9.33
N PHE A 87 -7.30 2.75 8.19
CA PHE A 87 -7.26 3.84 7.24
C PHE A 87 -8.31 4.91 7.56
N ASP A 88 -7.96 6.15 7.26
CA ASP A 88 -8.87 7.29 7.35
C ASP A 88 -9.62 7.46 6.03
N TYR A 89 -10.95 7.40 6.09
CA TYR A 89 -11.83 7.58 4.92
C TYR A 89 -12.54 8.95 4.90
N GLY A 90 -12.56 9.63 6.05
CA GLY A 90 -13.17 10.95 6.20
C GLY A 90 -12.30 12.07 5.60
N PRO A 91 -12.83 13.30 5.55
CA PRO A 91 -12.10 14.46 5.01
C PRO A 91 -10.95 14.91 5.92
N GLU A 92 -11.06 14.65 7.21
CA GLU A 92 -10.11 15.07 8.24
C GLU A 92 -9.73 13.89 9.13
N CYS A 93 -8.53 13.96 9.69
CA CYS A 93 -7.99 13.01 10.65
C CYS A 93 -7.03 13.69 11.64
N SER A 94 -6.61 12.92 12.64
CA SER A 94 -5.62 13.34 13.64
C SER A 94 -4.35 12.51 13.52
N GLY A 95 -3.20 13.11 13.77
CA GLY A 95 -1.93 12.38 13.75
C GLY A 95 -0.71 13.24 13.97
N LEU A 96 0.44 12.67 13.64
CA LEU A 96 1.73 13.32 13.75
C LEU A 96 2.21 13.78 12.38
N GLU A 97 2.30 15.09 12.17
CA GLU A 97 2.94 15.64 10.98
C GLU A 97 4.46 15.53 11.11
N VAL A 98 5.09 14.97 10.08
CA VAL A 98 6.54 14.77 9.98
C VAL A 98 7.12 15.79 9.02
N GLY A 99 8.12 16.56 9.47
CA GLY A 99 8.79 17.58 8.67
C GLY A 99 10.20 17.90 9.17
N GLY A 100 10.92 18.72 8.41
CA GLY A 100 12.28 19.15 8.78
C GLY A 100 13.40 18.15 8.44
N GLN A 101 13.08 17.14 7.64
CA GLN A 101 14.01 16.13 7.11
C GLN A 101 13.59 15.74 5.69
N SER A 102 14.52 15.21 4.90
CA SER A 102 14.23 14.78 3.52
C SER A 102 13.70 13.34 3.43
N LEU A 103 13.99 12.51 4.43
CA LEU A 103 13.62 11.10 4.47
C LEU A 103 13.04 10.72 5.83
N PHE A 104 12.00 9.89 5.81
CA PHE A 104 11.35 9.36 7.00
C PHE A 104 11.28 7.84 6.93
N ASN A 105 11.64 7.17 8.03
CA ASN A 105 11.47 5.74 8.19
C ASN A 105 10.27 5.45 9.11
N PRO A 106 9.11 5.04 8.57
CA PRO A 106 7.92 4.76 9.36
C PRO A 106 8.11 3.57 10.31
N TYR A 107 8.95 2.60 9.95
CA TYR A 107 9.17 1.41 10.77
C TYR A 107 9.84 1.76 12.11
N HIS A 108 10.76 2.72 12.12
CA HIS A 108 11.37 3.21 13.35
C HIS A 108 10.33 3.84 14.29
N HIS A 109 9.46 4.71 13.75
CA HIS A 109 8.36 5.31 14.53
C HIS A 109 7.43 4.25 15.14
N LEU A 110 7.22 3.16 14.40
CA LEU A 110 6.35 2.05 14.80
C LEU A 110 7.08 0.96 15.60
N GLY A 111 8.17 1.31 16.28
CA GLY A 111 8.87 0.42 17.22
C GLY A 111 9.94 -0.49 16.62
N GLN A 112 10.24 -0.36 15.32
CA GLN A 112 11.22 -1.19 14.61
C GLN A 112 12.41 -0.35 14.12
N SER A 113 13.29 0.04 15.06
CA SER A 113 14.44 0.93 14.81
C SER A 113 15.54 0.34 13.91
N THR A 114 15.54 -0.97 13.70
CA THR A 114 16.52 -1.69 12.87
C THR A 114 15.94 -2.17 11.53
N GLN A 115 14.76 -1.67 11.16
CA GLN A 115 14.07 -2.05 9.93
C GLN A 115 13.82 -0.84 9.06
N TRP A 116 13.89 -1.03 7.75
CA TRP A 116 13.59 -0.02 6.76
C TRP A 116 12.64 -0.60 5.70
N PRO A 117 11.68 0.21 5.21
CA PRO A 117 10.82 -0.19 4.11
C PRO A 117 11.64 -0.43 2.84
N ARG A 118 11.21 -1.39 2.00
CA ARG A 118 11.86 -1.61 0.71
C ARG A 118 11.91 -0.32 -0.10
N GLY A 119 13.05 -0.05 -0.72
CA GLY A 119 13.27 1.16 -1.51
C GLY A 119 13.76 2.35 -0.69
N PHE A 120 14.00 2.18 0.61
CA PHE A 120 14.68 3.19 1.41
C PHE A 120 16.14 3.35 0.93
N PRO A 121 16.67 4.58 0.81
CA PRO A 121 18.03 4.77 0.32
C PRO A 121 19.06 4.11 1.23
N LEU A 122 19.88 3.20 0.69
CA LEU A 122 20.93 2.49 1.44
C LEU A 122 21.92 3.44 2.11
N THR A 123 22.23 4.57 1.48
CA THR A 123 23.12 5.60 2.02
C THR A 123 22.53 6.33 3.24
N ALA A 124 21.23 6.17 3.51
CA ALA A 124 20.53 6.73 4.65
C ALA A 124 20.24 5.70 5.75
N VAL A 125 20.54 4.42 5.52
CA VAL A 125 20.37 3.36 6.52
C VAL A 125 21.38 3.57 7.65
N GLY A 126 20.94 3.42 8.91
CA GLY A 126 21.77 3.62 10.09
C GLY A 126 22.02 5.09 10.48
N ASN A 127 21.69 6.05 9.62
CA ASN A 127 21.71 7.46 10.01
C ASN A 127 20.58 7.74 10.98
N ASP A 128 20.87 8.50 12.05
CA ASP A 128 19.84 8.89 13.01
C ASP A 128 18.90 9.89 12.30
N SER A 129 17.72 9.41 11.92
CA SER A 129 16.70 10.26 11.33
C SER A 129 16.21 11.20 12.43
N THR A 130 16.25 12.50 12.18
CA THR A 130 15.63 13.49 13.07
C THR A 130 14.17 13.11 13.34
N ARG A 131 13.73 13.28 14.59
CA ARG A 131 12.40 12.83 15.06
C ARG A 131 11.54 14.02 15.42
N ARG A 132 11.31 14.89 14.45
CA ARG A 132 10.51 16.11 14.64
C ARG A 132 9.08 15.84 14.22
N PHE A 133 8.23 15.65 15.21
CA PHE A 133 6.81 15.45 15.03
C PHE A 133 6.04 16.66 15.54
N ARG A 134 4.99 17.04 14.82
CA ARG A 134 3.97 17.98 15.30
C ARG A 134 2.65 17.25 15.42
N MET A 135 2.12 17.16 16.64
CA MET A 135 0.76 16.64 16.84
C MET A 135 -0.25 17.63 16.28
N ASN A 136 -1.19 17.14 15.49
CA ASN A 136 -2.30 17.94 14.98
C ASN A 136 -3.57 17.06 14.94
N LYS A 137 -4.69 17.63 15.39
CA LYS A 137 -5.98 16.93 15.52
C LYS A 137 -6.90 17.16 14.33
N ASP A 138 -6.66 18.23 13.57
CA ASP A 138 -7.53 18.70 12.48
C ASP A 138 -6.69 18.79 11.20
N ILE A 139 -6.31 17.62 10.67
CA ILE A 139 -5.48 17.50 9.47
C ILE A 139 -6.35 16.99 8.33
N LYS A 140 -6.23 17.59 7.14
CA LYS A 140 -6.79 17.01 5.92
C LYS A 140 -6.24 15.59 5.71
N THR A 141 -7.14 14.62 5.53
CA THR A 141 -6.77 13.22 5.37
C THR A 141 -5.78 13.03 4.22
N ALA A 142 -4.76 12.19 4.45
CA ALA A 142 -3.78 11.87 3.42
C ALA A 142 -4.44 11.14 2.24
N LEU A 143 -4.18 11.63 1.03
CA LEU A 143 -4.74 11.05 -0.20
C LEU A 143 -4.17 9.66 -0.50
N ILE A 144 -2.96 9.37 -0.03
CA ILE A 144 -2.37 8.03 -0.06
C ILE A 144 -2.02 7.60 1.36
N GLN A 145 -2.38 6.38 1.72
CA GLN A 145 -2.08 5.81 3.04
C GLN A 145 -1.47 4.43 2.87
N GLN A 146 -0.27 4.21 3.40
CA GLN A 146 0.39 2.91 3.42
C GLN A 146 0.23 2.29 4.80
N GLY A 147 -0.67 1.31 4.91
CA GLY A 147 -0.82 0.52 6.10
C GLY A 147 0.37 -0.42 6.30
N ILE A 148 0.64 -0.72 7.57
CA ILE A 148 1.80 -1.50 7.98
C ILE A 148 1.38 -2.94 8.23
N VAL A 149 2.25 -3.89 7.86
CA VAL A 149 1.97 -5.32 7.90
C VAL A 149 2.89 -6.00 8.90
N ASN A 150 2.33 -6.65 9.91
CA ASN A 150 3.08 -7.50 10.84
C ASN A 150 3.43 -8.86 10.19
N GLY A 151 4.43 -9.55 10.75
CA GLY A 151 4.93 -10.83 10.24
C GLY A 151 6.10 -10.60 9.28
N ASP A 152 5.86 -10.77 7.98
CA ASP A 152 6.85 -10.59 6.90
C ASP A 152 6.57 -9.28 6.13
N PRO A 153 6.85 -8.09 6.72
CA PRO A 153 6.71 -6.82 6.01
C PRO A 153 7.68 -6.75 4.84
N ASP A 154 7.33 -5.98 3.80
CA ASP A 154 8.27 -5.67 2.72
C ASP A 154 9.44 -4.82 3.24
N VAL A 155 10.50 -5.51 3.66
CA VAL A 155 11.77 -4.93 4.10
C VAL A 155 12.82 -5.08 3.00
N ASP A 156 13.83 -4.23 3.04
CA ASP A 156 14.96 -4.33 2.12
C ASP A 156 15.65 -5.71 2.20
N ALA A 157 16.09 -6.22 1.04
CA ALA A 157 16.69 -7.54 0.87
C ALA A 157 18.04 -7.71 1.57
N THR A 158 18.60 -6.61 2.11
CA THR A 158 19.84 -6.59 2.89
C THR A 158 19.71 -7.28 4.24
N ARG A 159 18.49 -7.37 4.82
CA ARG A 159 18.21 -8.27 5.95
C ARG A 159 17.87 -9.65 5.43
N LYS A 160 18.91 -10.42 5.08
CA LYS A 160 18.79 -11.86 4.81
C LYS A 160 18.09 -12.52 6.00
N ARG A 161 17.13 -13.41 5.69
CA ARG A 161 16.57 -14.43 6.59
C ARG A 161 17.70 -15.31 7.12
N ALA A 162 18.39 -14.83 8.15
CA ALA A 162 19.42 -15.58 8.85
C ALA A 162 18.72 -16.47 9.89
N ASP A 163 18.02 -17.51 9.44
CA ASP A 163 17.61 -18.66 10.26
C ASP A 163 16.20 -18.64 10.88
N GLY A 164 15.19 -18.07 10.21
CA GLY A 164 13.78 -18.21 10.62
C GLY A 164 12.77 -17.43 9.78
N GLU A 165 11.48 -17.67 10.04
CA GLU A 165 10.40 -16.78 9.59
C GLU A 165 10.59 -15.40 10.26
N LEU A 166 10.53 -14.33 9.46
CA LEU A 166 10.48 -12.97 9.99
C LEU A 166 9.12 -12.80 10.68
N ASP A 167 9.14 -12.59 12.00
CA ASP A 167 7.95 -12.27 12.80
C ASP A 167 8.12 -10.87 13.41
N VAL A 168 7.96 -9.86 12.55
CA VAL A 168 8.09 -8.45 12.94
C VAL A 168 6.75 -7.91 13.45
N HIS A 169 6.75 -7.32 14.65
CA HIS A 169 5.56 -6.71 15.24
C HIS A 169 5.76 -5.20 15.39
N PHE A 170 4.90 -4.43 14.75
CA PHE A 170 4.88 -2.98 14.86
C PHE A 170 3.95 -2.52 15.99
N ASP A 171 4.25 -1.37 16.58
CA ASP A 171 3.45 -0.76 17.62
C ASP A 171 2.08 -0.32 17.05
N HIS A 172 1.01 -0.96 17.54
CA HIS A 172 -0.37 -0.72 17.13
C HIS A 172 -1.01 0.49 17.84
N ALA A 173 -0.37 0.98 18.91
CA ALA A 173 -0.80 2.14 19.69
C ALA A 173 -0.13 3.44 19.24
N ALA A 174 0.92 3.34 18.43
CA ALA A 174 1.59 4.49 17.84
C ALA A 174 0.62 5.32 16.97
N PRO A 175 0.62 6.66 17.06
CA PRO A 175 -0.24 7.49 16.22
C PRO A 175 0.13 7.39 14.74
N THR A 176 -0.86 7.56 13.86
CA THR A 176 -0.65 7.73 12.41
C THR A 176 0.31 8.89 12.15
N THR A 177 1.26 8.67 11.24
CA THR A 177 2.18 9.72 10.78
C THR A 177 1.77 10.22 9.40
N LEU A 178 1.87 11.53 9.18
CA LEU A 178 1.55 12.20 7.91
C LEU A 178 2.77 12.99 7.45
N LEU A 179 3.20 12.76 6.22
CA LEU A 179 4.39 13.41 5.69
C LEU A 179 4.05 14.79 5.11
N LEU A 180 4.74 15.81 5.59
CA LEU A 180 4.68 17.15 4.99
C LEU A 180 5.43 17.17 3.65
N PRO A 181 5.12 18.13 2.76
CA PRO A 181 5.88 18.33 1.53
C PRO A 181 7.39 18.44 1.79
N GLY A 182 8.19 17.81 0.93
CA GLY A 182 9.64 17.72 1.07
C GLY A 182 10.15 16.49 1.83
N VAL A 183 9.27 15.73 2.50
CA VAL A 183 9.63 14.48 3.18
C VAL A 183 9.27 13.28 2.32
N PHE A 184 10.27 12.48 1.95
CA PHE A 184 10.07 11.21 1.27
C PHE A 184 10.03 10.03 2.24
N SER A 185 9.23 9.03 1.89
CA SER A 185 9.33 7.67 2.45
C SER A 185 8.84 6.72 1.38
N PRO A 186 9.56 5.62 1.09
CA PRO A 186 9.07 4.65 0.14
C PRO A 186 7.76 4.04 0.65
N PHE A 187 6.87 3.78 -0.28
CA PHE A 187 5.65 3.03 -0.07
C PHE A 187 5.41 2.14 -1.29
N ASP A 188 4.64 1.08 -1.10
CA ASP A 188 4.43 0.06 -2.11
C ASP A 188 2.95 -0.21 -2.34
N SER A 189 2.63 -1.44 -2.69
CA SER A 189 1.32 -1.92 -3.12
C SER A 189 0.70 -2.94 -2.19
N GLN A 190 1.38 -3.28 -1.09
CA GLN A 190 0.98 -4.43 -0.27
C GLN A 190 -0.26 -4.14 0.58
N ASN A 191 -0.42 -2.89 1.02
CA ASN A 191 -1.46 -2.46 1.94
C ASN A 191 -1.68 -0.95 1.79
N THR A 192 -2.13 -0.53 0.61
CA THR A 192 -2.09 0.89 0.22
C THR A 192 -3.47 1.37 -0.18
N LEU A 193 -3.95 2.42 0.49
CA LEU A 193 -5.21 3.08 0.19
C LEU A 193 -4.95 4.33 -0.64
N PHE A 194 -5.70 4.51 -1.71
CA PHE A 194 -5.73 5.71 -2.52
C PHE A 194 -7.12 6.32 -2.47
N HIS A 195 -7.19 7.62 -2.16
CA HIS A 195 -8.37 8.44 -2.38
C HIS A 195 -8.43 8.91 -3.83
N TYR A 196 -9.64 9.24 -4.30
CA TYR A 196 -9.93 9.63 -5.68
C TYR A 196 -8.94 10.67 -6.23
N ASP A 197 -8.63 11.70 -5.44
CA ASP A 197 -7.75 12.80 -5.84
C ASP A 197 -6.28 12.39 -6.03
N ALA A 198 -5.91 11.15 -5.67
CA ALA A 198 -4.60 10.55 -5.90
C ALA A 198 -4.61 9.41 -6.92
N PHE A 199 -5.71 9.16 -7.64
CA PHE A 199 -5.78 8.05 -8.61
C PHE A 199 -4.80 8.17 -9.77
N TRP A 200 -4.36 9.39 -10.11
CA TRP A 200 -3.29 9.61 -11.09
C TRP A 200 -1.96 8.94 -10.65
N GLY A 201 -1.78 8.66 -9.35
CA GLY A 201 -0.61 7.98 -8.77
C GLY A 201 -0.69 6.44 -8.79
N LEU A 202 -1.77 5.84 -9.30
CA LEU A 202 -1.96 4.38 -9.31
C LEU A 202 -1.10 3.64 -10.35
N LEU A 203 -0.64 4.33 -11.39
CA LEU A 203 -0.02 3.70 -12.55
C LEU A 203 1.26 2.93 -12.18
N LEU A 204 1.25 1.61 -12.36
CA LEU A 204 2.44 0.77 -12.23
C LEU A 204 3.19 0.69 -13.57
N PRO A 205 4.47 1.07 -13.65
CA PRO A 205 5.23 1.05 -14.88
C PRO A 205 5.55 -0.38 -15.34
N LYS A 206 5.38 -0.64 -16.65
CA LYS A 206 5.52 -1.99 -17.25
C LYS A 206 6.95 -2.38 -17.63
N SER A 207 7.85 -1.41 -17.79
CA SER A 207 9.22 -1.62 -18.27
C SER A 207 10.20 -2.08 -17.18
N THR A 208 9.76 -2.16 -15.93
CA THR A 208 10.60 -2.48 -14.76
C THR A 208 10.17 -3.77 -14.08
N THR A 209 11.06 -4.38 -13.31
CA THR A 209 10.72 -5.57 -12.50
C THR A 209 9.63 -5.23 -11.46
N MET A 210 8.83 -6.23 -11.08
CA MET A 210 7.71 -6.07 -10.15
C MET A 210 8.10 -5.36 -8.84
N ARG A 211 9.23 -5.73 -8.23
CA ARG A 211 9.69 -5.18 -6.94
C ARG A 211 10.18 -3.73 -7.06
N VAL A 212 10.60 -3.33 -8.26
CA VAL A 212 11.15 -2.00 -8.54
C VAL A 212 10.03 -1.06 -9.03
N CYS A 213 9.02 -1.59 -9.73
CA CYS A 213 7.96 -0.80 -10.34
C CYS A 213 7.11 -0.02 -9.32
N ASN A 214 6.73 -0.67 -8.21
CA ASN A 214 5.88 -0.05 -7.19
C ASN A 214 6.64 0.96 -6.33
N ILE A 215 7.95 0.75 -6.10
CA ILE A 215 8.84 1.70 -5.42
C ILE A 215 9.03 2.96 -6.26
N TRP A 216 9.33 2.84 -7.56
CA TRP A 216 9.45 4.01 -8.43
C TRP A 216 8.14 4.78 -8.55
N ARG A 217 7.02 4.08 -8.73
CA ARG A 217 5.68 4.69 -8.66
C ARG A 217 5.52 5.44 -7.34
N GLY A 218 5.94 4.85 -6.21
CA GLY A 218 5.85 5.48 -4.90
C GLY A 218 6.56 6.83 -4.84
N TYR A 219 7.84 6.90 -5.22
CA TYR A 219 8.61 8.15 -5.22
C TYR A 219 8.03 9.20 -6.16
N TRP A 220 7.65 8.82 -7.38
CA TRP A 220 7.08 9.74 -8.35
C TRP A 220 5.72 10.29 -7.89
N ALA A 221 4.83 9.41 -7.42
CA ALA A 221 3.54 9.80 -6.89
C ALA A 221 3.68 10.70 -5.67
N GLN A 222 4.62 10.39 -4.77
CA GLN A 222 4.84 11.21 -3.58
C GLN A 222 5.31 12.63 -3.92
N ARG A 223 6.19 12.80 -4.92
CA ARG A 223 6.61 14.15 -5.34
C ARG A 223 5.42 14.95 -5.87
N LEU A 224 4.61 14.34 -6.74
CA LEU A 224 3.46 15.03 -7.35
C LEU A 224 2.31 15.26 -6.38
N LEU A 225 2.19 14.46 -5.31
CA LEU A 225 1.19 14.67 -4.26
C LEU A 225 1.28 16.08 -3.68
N TRP A 226 2.48 16.63 -3.58
CA TRP A 226 2.71 17.97 -3.03
C TRP A 226 2.08 19.08 -3.89
N GLU A 227 1.96 18.86 -5.20
CA GLU A 227 1.38 19.85 -6.14
C GLU A 227 -0.15 19.90 -6.03
N VAL A 228 -0.78 18.88 -5.46
CA VAL A 228 -2.24 18.79 -5.27
C VAL A 228 -2.64 18.94 -3.80
N ASP A 229 -1.75 19.46 -2.95
CA ASP A 229 -1.93 19.54 -1.49
C ASP A 229 -2.35 18.17 -0.90
N GLY A 230 -1.75 17.12 -1.45
CA GLY A 230 -1.89 15.74 -1.03
C GLY A 230 -0.74 15.31 -0.12
N ARG A 231 -1.02 14.35 0.75
CA ARG A 231 -0.04 13.80 1.71
C ARG A 231 0.00 12.28 1.65
N LEU A 232 1.11 11.73 2.11
CA LEU A 232 1.29 10.30 2.39
C LEU A 232 1.21 10.06 3.89
N ALA A 233 0.43 9.08 4.32
CA ALA A 233 0.38 8.67 5.72
C ALA A 233 0.76 7.20 5.93
N PHE A 234 1.20 6.90 7.15
CA PHE A 234 1.47 5.56 7.63
C PHE A 234 0.66 5.29 8.89
N PRO A 235 -0.55 4.72 8.76
CA PRO A 235 -1.31 4.24 9.92
C PRO A 235 -0.66 2.99 10.54
N PRO A 236 -0.76 2.81 11.87
CA PRO A 236 -0.23 1.64 12.56
C PRO A 236 -0.99 0.36 12.14
N PRO A 237 -0.43 -0.84 12.37
CA PRO A 237 -1.15 -2.08 12.08
C PRO A 237 -2.42 -2.22 12.93
N PRO A 238 -3.42 -3.01 12.48
CA PRO A 238 -4.54 -3.39 13.34
C PRO A 238 -4.04 -4.18 14.56
N LEU A 239 -4.84 -4.18 15.63
CA LEU A 239 -4.55 -5.02 16.79
C LEU A 239 -4.57 -6.48 16.32
N SER A 240 -3.43 -7.18 16.36
CA SER A 240 -3.43 -8.60 16.05
C SER A 240 -4.14 -9.36 17.17
N LYS A 241 -5.33 -9.91 16.89
CA LYS A 241 -5.78 -11.07 17.65
C LYS A 241 -4.83 -12.19 17.22
N ARG A 242 -4.01 -12.72 18.13
CA ARG A 242 -3.27 -13.97 17.87
C ARG A 242 -4.26 -14.97 17.29
N LEU A 243 -4.15 -15.29 16.01
CA LEU A 243 -4.75 -16.53 15.53
C LEU A 243 -3.94 -17.63 16.23
N PRO A 244 -4.59 -18.55 16.96
CA PRO A 244 -3.88 -19.67 17.56
C PRO A 244 -3.09 -20.38 16.45
N LYS A 245 -1.84 -20.75 16.75
CA LYS A 245 -1.08 -21.63 15.87
C LYS A 245 -1.96 -22.85 15.61
N ALA A 246 -2.24 -23.12 14.34
CA ALA A 246 -2.82 -24.41 13.98
C ALA A 246 -1.78 -25.46 14.41
N GLU A 247 -2.16 -26.29 15.38
CA GLU A 247 -1.43 -27.51 15.73
C GLU A 247 -1.43 -28.51 14.56
#